data_AF-R6AYK2-F1
#
_entry.id   AF-R6AYK2-F1
#
_cell.length_a   1.000
_cell.length_b   1.000
_cell.length_c   1.000
_cell.angle_alpha   90.00
_cell.angle_beta   90.00
_cell.angle_gamma   90.00
#
_symmetry.space_group_name_H-M   'P 1'
#
loop_
_entity.id
_entity.type
_entity.pdbx_description
1 polymer ?
#
loop_
_entity_poly.entity_id
_entity_poly.type
_entity_poly.pdbx_seq_one_letter_code
_entity_poly.pdbx_strand_id
1 'polypeptide(L)'
;MLGALYLLNRTDQPQLQTRLRRQLLIDAVPFLLLFVAYVVFLLTTSGLTYQPATQQFVAEPYKYLHNLLALPWVLVLFVVGVILVLYAIVSSVRCAACRCGIWYAGPGVVLVVLALLLMAGLNNTAYYPSLTSPQSSLCLANSCSSQFTLGVMSVVSLLIPFVLAYIAYAWWSLERKRKP
;
A
#
# COMPACT_ATOMS: atom_id res chain seq x y z
N MET A 1 4.76 13.12 5.66
CA MET A 1 5.55 12.76 4.45
C MET A 1 4.91 13.10 3.09
N LEU A 2 3.86 12.40 2.60
CA LEU A 2 3.27 12.65 1.26
C LEU A 2 2.78 14.09 1.05
N GLY A 3 2.13 14.67 2.06
CA GLY A 3 1.70 16.09 2.01
C GLY A 3 2.87 17.07 1.89
N ALA A 4 3.98 16.80 2.57
CA ALA A 4 5.19 17.62 2.45
C ALA A 4 5.80 17.53 1.04
N LEU A 5 5.82 16.35 0.43
CA LEU A 5 6.24 16.16 -0.97
C LEU A 5 5.32 16.87 -1.96
N TYR A 6 4.00 16.83 -1.72
CA TYR A 6 3.02 17.56 -2.53
C TYR A 6 3.25 19.07 -2.47
N LEU A 7 3.40 19.62 -1.26
CA LEU A 7 3.65 21.05 -1.05
C LEU A 7 5.01 21.50 -1.62
N LEU A 8 6.05 20.67 -1.50
CA LEU A 8 7.36 20.91 -2.11
C LEU A 8 7.29 21.00 -3.64
N ASN A 9 6.48 20.17 -4.29
CA ASN A 9 6.28 20.23 -5.73
C ASN A 9 5.52 21.51 -6.16
N ARG A 10 4.59 21.96 -5.31
CA ARG A 10 3.68 23.07 -5.64
C ARG A 10 4.15 24.44 -5.17
N THR A 11 5.10 24.57 -4.26
CA THR A 11 5.47 25.86 -3.64
C THR A 11 6.79 26.39 -4.19
N ASP A 12 6.83 27.65 -4.64
CA ASP A 12 8.04 28.30 -5.17
C ASP A 12 8.80 29.16 -4.14
N GLN A 13 8.25 29.32 -2.93
CA GLN A 13 8.89 30.11 -1.88
C GLN A 13 10.09 29.37 -1.26
N PRO A 14 11.33 29.92 -1.36
CA PRO A 14 12.54 29.21 -0.93
C PRO A 14 12.58 28.97 0.59
N GLN A 15 12.02 29.88 1.38
CA GLN A 15 11.96 29.74 2.84
C GLN A 15 11.06 28.56 3.27
N LEU A 16 9.94 28.36 2.58
CA LEU A 16 9.03 27.24 2.85
C LEU A 16 9.62 25.90 2.38
N GLN A 17 10.30 25.88 1.24
CA GLN A 17 10.95 24.66 0.73
C GLN A 17 11.99 24.11 1.71
N THR A 18 12.83 24.96 2.29
CA THR A 18 13.85 24.53 3.28
C THR A 18 13.20 23.92 4.52
N ARG A 19 12.13 24.55 5.04
CA ARG A 19 11.36 24.02 6.18
C ARG A 19 10.69 22.70 5.86
N LEU A 20 10.05 22.60 4.69
CA LEU A 20 9.36 21.37 4.23
C LEU A 20 10.33 20.20 4.05
N ARG A 21 11.56 20.43 3.56
CA ARG A 21 12.57 19.37 3.45
C ARG A 21 13.05 18.88 4.81
N ARG A 22 13.25 19.79 5.76
CA ARG A 22 13.59 19.42 7.13
C ARG A 22 12.46 18.62 7.78
N GLN A 23 11.22 19.08 7.62
CA GLN A 23 10.04 18.35 8.09
C GLN A 23 9.90 16.98 7.43
N LEU A 24 10.17 16.89 6.13
CA LEU A 24 10.12 15.64 5.39
C LEU A 24 11.07 14.60 6.00
N LEU A 25 12.30 15.00 6.35
CA LEU A 25 13.24 14.10 7.02
C LEU A 25 12.78 13.72 8.43
N ILE A 26 12.27 14.69 9.20
CA ILE A 26 11.74 14.46 10.55
C ILE A 26 10.56 13.48 10.51
N ASP A 27 9.71 13.53 9.49
CA ASP A 27 8.60 12.59 9.32
C ASP A 27 9.06 11.23 8.75
N ALA A 28 9.95 11.25 7.76
CA ALA A 28 10.32 10.07 6.99
C ALA A 28 11.17 9.09 7.80
N VAL A 29 12.09 9.58 8.63
CA VAL A 29 12.96 8.73 9.46
C VAL A 29 12.16 7.87 10.46
N PRO A 30 11.30 8.43 11.34
CA PRO A 30 10.52 7.62 12.27
C PRO A 30 9.49 6.75 11.54
N PHE A 31 8.89 7.24 10.44
CA PHE A 31 8.01 6.42 9.61
C PHE A 31 8.73 5.19 9.06
N LEU A 32 9.93 5.35 8.49
CA LEU A 32 10.70 4.25 7.93
C LEU A 32 11.10 3.25 9.02
N LEU A 33 11.52 3.74 10.18
CA LEU A 33 11.90 2.89 11.32
C LEU A 33 10.71 2.06 11.80
N LEU A 34 9.56 2.70 12.05
CA LEU A 34 8.33 2.02 12.47
C LEU A 34 7.83 1.06 11.39
N PHE A 35 7.91 1.45 10.12
CA PHE A 35 7.51 0.61 9.00
C PHE A 35 8.39 -0.63 8.88
N VAL A 36 9.71 -0.50 8.95
CA VAL A 36 10.63 -1.65 8.92
C VAL A 36 10.41 -2.55 10.13
N ALA A 37 10.26 -1.97 11.33
CA ALA A 37 9.94 -2.74 12.53
C ALA A 37 8.62 -3.52 12.38
N TYR A 38 7.59 -2.89 11.82
CA TYR A 38 6.31 -3.52 11.52
C TYR A 38 6.43 -4.63 10.48
N VAL A 39 7.18 -4.42 9.39
CA VAL A 39 7.41 -5.44 8.37
C VAL A 39 8.14 -6.65 8.96
N VAL A 40 9.18 -6.43 9.77
CA VAL A 40 9.88 -7.53 10.45
C VAL A 40 8.93 -8.28 11.38
N PHE A 41 8.14 -7.55 12.19
CA PHE A 41 7.13 -8.15 13.05
C PHE A 41 6.10 -8.97 12.26
N LEU A 42 5.62 -8.45 11.13
CA LEU A 42 4.66 -9.13 10.28
C LEU A 42 5.26 -10.43 9.71
N LEU A 43 6.51 -10.39 9.24
CA LEU A 43 7.20 -11.57 8.71
C LEU A 43 7.44 -12.65 9.77
N THR A 44 7.66 -12.27 11.03
CA THR A 44 7.90 -13.20 12.15
C THR A 44 6.64 -13.68 12.85
N THR A 45 5.49 -13.05 12.57
CA THR A 45 4.22 -13.39 13.21
C THR A 45 3.66 -14.72 12.69
N SER A 46 3.11 -15.53 13.60
CA SER A 46 2.32 -16.71 13.25
C SER A 46 0.94 -16.30 12.76
N GLY A 47 0.43 -17.00 11.74
CA GLY A 47 -0.88 -16.74 11.14
C GLY A 47 -1.77 -17.98 11.13
N LEU A 48 -3.06 -17.79 10.84
CA LEU A 48 -3.98 -18.89 10.64
C LEU A 48 -4.10 -19.21 9.15
N THR A 49 -3.86 -20.47 8.81
CA THR A 49 -3.99 -21.02 7.47
C THR A 49 -5.28 -21.81 7.39
N TYR A 50 -6.10 -21.50 6.39
CA TYR A 50 -7.27 -22.28 6.04
C TYR A 50 -6.83 -23.49 5.20
N GLN A 51 -7.15 -24.71 5.66
CA GLN A 51 -6.93 -25.93 4.90
C GLN A 51 -8.22 -26.31 4.15
N PRO A 52 -8.25 -26.23 2.81
CA PRO A 52 -9.46 -26.55 2.05
C PRO A 52 -9.91 -28.00 2.18
N ALA A 53 -8.97 -28.93 2.41
CA ALA A 53 -9.25 -30.36 2.52
C ALA A 53 -9.94 -30.75 3.83
N THR A 54 -9.60 -30.08 4.95
CA THR A 54 -10.14 -30.36 6.29
C THR A 54 -11.16 -29.31 6.72
N GLN A 55 -11.31 -28.22 5.96
CA GLN A 55 -12.12 -27.04 6.28
C GLN A 55 -11.81 -26.44 7.67
N GLN A 56 -10.55 -26.56 8.11
CA GLN A 56 -10.11 -26.09 9.41
C GLN A 56 -9.05 -25.00 9.30
N PHE A 57 -9.06 -24.10 10.27
CA PHE A 57 -8.00 -23.14 10.49
C PHE A 57 -6.90 -23.75 11.37
N VAL A 58 -5.69 -23.78 10.85
CA VAL A 58 -4.49 -24.28 11.53
C VAL A 58 -3.47 -23.16 11.67
N ALA A 59 -2.88 -23.01 12.85
CA ALA A 59 -1.83 -22.03 13.07
C ALA A 59 -0.53 -22.46 12.37
N GLU A 60 0.06 -21.55 11.60
CA GLU A 60 1.31 -21.77 10.89
C GLU A 60 2.32 -20.69 11.32
N PRO A 61 3.51 -21.08 11.78
CA PRO A 61 4.57 -20.12 12.11
C PRO A 61 5.07 -19.44 10.84
N TYR A 62 5.44 -18.16 10.93
CA TYR A 62 5.97 -17.38 9.80
C TYR A 62 5.05 -17.34 8.57
N LYS A 63 3.72 -17.35 8.78
CA LYS A 63 2.75 -17.47 7.69
C LYS A 63 2.91 -16.42 6.59
N TYR A 64 3.12 -15.16 6.98
CA TYR A 64 3.25 -14.07 6.01
C TYR A 64 4.55 -14.14 5.21
N LEU A 65 5.63 -14.67 5.81
CA LEU A 65 6.87 -14.95 5.11
C LEU A 65 6.65 -16.06 4.07
N HIS A 66 6.00 -17.16 4.46
CA HIS A 66 5.66 -18.22 3.51
C HIS A 66 4.77 -17.72 2.38
N ASN A 67 3.82 -16.81 2.66
CA ASN A 67 3.00 -16.16 1.64
C ASN A 67 3.81 -15.33 0.66
N LEU A 68 4.80 -14.56 1.15
CA LEU A 68 5.71 -13.78 0.29
C LEU A 68 6.53 -14.67 -0.63
N LEU A 69 7.01 -15.80 -0.13
CA LEU A 69 7.79 -16.76 -0.94
C LEU A 69 6.90 -17.52 -1.94
N ALA A 70 5.68 -17.86 -1.55
CA ALA A 70 4.72 -18.56 -2.41
C ALA A 70 4.15 -17.66 -3.52
N LEU A 71 4.09 -16.34 -3.29
CA LEU A 71 3.55 -15.36 -4.23
C LEU A 71 4.66 -14.42 -4.74
N PRO A 72 5.48 -14.86 -5.72
CA PRO A 72 6.64 -14.09 -6.20
C PRO A 72 6.24 -12.73 -6.76
N TRP A 73 5.06 -12.62 -7.38
CA TRP A 73 4.52 -11.34 -7.87
C TRP A 73 4.28 -10.32 -6.76
N VAL A 74 3.78 -10.76 -5.60
CA VAL A 74 3.52 -9.88 -4.44
C VAL A 74 4.85 -9.39 -3.86
N LEU A 75 5.86 -10.27 -3.82
CA LEU A 75 7.22 -9.90 -3.41
C LEU A 75 7.80 -8.82 -4.32
N VAL A 76 7.70 -8.99 -5.64
CA VAL A 76 8.19 -7.99 -6.60
C VAL A 76 7.47 -6.65 -6.42
N LEU A 77 6.14 -6.65 -6.28
CA LEU A 77 5.36 -5.43 -6.04
C LEU A 77 5.80 -4.71 -4.75
N PHE A 78 6.02 -5.47 -3.67
CA PHE A 78 6.48 -4.93 -2.39
C PHE A 78 7.87 -4.29 -2.52
N VAL A 79 8.83 -5.00 -3.10
CA VAL A 79 10.22 -4.52 -3.26
C VAL A 79 10.27 -3.29 -4.17
N VAL A 80 9.58 -3.31 -5.31
CA VAL A 80 9.50 -2.17 -6.23
C VAL A 80 8.86 -0.96 -5.55
N GLY A 81 7.79 -1.18 -4.79
CA GLY A 81 7.12 -0.13 -4.03
C GLY A 81 8.06 0.52 -3.00
N VAL A 82 8.79 -0.29 -2.23
CA VAL A 82 9.76 0.21 -1.24
C VAL A 82 10.90 1.00 -1.92
N ILE A 83 11.44 0.49 -3.02
CA ILE A 83 12.50 1.18 -3.78
C ILE A 83 12.01 2.55 -4.28
N LEU A 84 10.79 2.63 -4.83
CA LEU A 84 10.20 3.89 -5.30
C LEU A 84 10.04 4.91 -4.17
N VAL A 85 9.59 4.48 -2.99
CA VAL A 85 9.43 5.37 -1.83
C VAL A 85 10.79 5.85 -1.32
N LEU A 86 11.78 4.96 -1.20
CA LEU A 86 13.14 5.32 -0.80
C LEU A 86 13.78 6.28 -1.80
N TYR A 87 13.62 6.00 -3.10
CA TYR A 87 14.09 6.87 -4.17
C TYR A 87 13.43 8.25 -4.10
N ALA A 88 12.12 8.33 -3.82
CA ALA A 88 11.42 9.60 -3.64
C ALA A 88 11.98 10.42 -2.47
N ILE A 89 12.27 9.78 -1.34
CA ILE A 89 12.85 10.44 -0.16
C ILE A 89 14.27 10.93 -0.48
N VAL A 90 15.14 10.06 -1.00
CA VAL A 90 16.53 10.42 -1.30
C VAL A 90 16.63 11.52 -2.37
N SER A 91 15.86 11.41 -3.45
CA SER A 91 15.86 12.40 -4.54
C SER A 91 15.36 13.76 -4.06
N SER A 92 14.34 13.80 -3.20
CA SER A 92 13.81 15.04 -2.63
C SER A 92 14.75 15.75 -1.66
N VAL A 93 15.69 15.01 -1.04
CA VAL A 93 16.69 15.54 -0.11
C VAL A 93 17.95 15.99 -0.85
N ARG A 94 18.43 15.20 -1.83
CA ARG A 94 19.69 15.48 -2.55
C ARG A 94 19.57 16.59 -3.59
N CYS A 95 18.43 16.70 -4.27
CA CYS A 95 18.29 17.64 -5.36
C CYS A 95 17.29 18.75 -5.00
N ALA A 96 17.82 19.95 -4.78
CA ALA A 96 17.00 21.13 -4.48
C ALA A 96 16.06 21.53 -5.65
N ALA A 97 16.37 21.09 -6.87
CA ALA A 97 15.55 21.32 -8.06
C ALA A 97 14.58 20.16 -8.36
N CYS A 98 14.72 19.00 -7.73
CA CYS A 98 13.86 17.84 -8.02
C CYS A 98 12.50 17.97 -7.31
N ARG A 99 11.53 18.52 -8.03
CA ARG A 99 10.13 18.65 -7.59
C ARG A 99 9.32 17.35 -7.78
N CYS A 100 9.93 16.33 -8.37
CA CYS A 100 9.22 15.10 -8.79
C CYS A 100 9.06 14.03 -7.69
N GLY A 101 9.46 14.29 -6.45
CA GLY A 101 9.43 13.28 -5.38
C GLY A 101 8.04 12.63 -5.18
N ILE A 102 6.95 13.41 -5.35
CA ILE A 102 5.59 12.86 -5.24
C ILE A 102 5.23 11.87 -6.36
N TRP A 103 5.78 12.04 -7.56
CA TRP A 103 5.49 11.15 -8.70
C TRP A 103 6.08 9.76 -8.52
N TYR A 104 7.11 9.62 -7.67
CA TYR A 104 7.67 8.32 -7.29
C TYR A 104 7.05 7.80 -5.98
N ALA A 105 6.85 8.67 -4.99
CA ALA A 105 6.28 8.27 -3.69
C ALA A 105 4.82 7.80 -3.80
N GLY A 106 4.00 8.47 -4.62
CA GLY A 106 2.59 8.14 -4.79
C GLY A 106 2.37 6.69 -5.25
N PRO A 107 2.84 6.30 -6.45
CA PRO A 107 2.70 4.93 -6.92
C PRO A 107 3.45 3.94 -6.02
N GLY A 108 4.61 4.31 -5.47
CA GLY A 108 5.36 3.47 -4.54
C GLY A 108 4.54 3.06 -3.32
N VAL A 109 3.87 4.02 -2.65
CA VAL A 109 3.01 3.74 -1.50
C VAL A 109 1.83 2.86 -1.88
N VAL A 110 1.18 3.11 -3.02
CA VAL A 110 0.07 2.28 -3.50
C VAL A 110 0.52 0.83 -3.70
N LEU A 111 1.68 0.61 -4.31
CA LEU A 111 2.25 -0.73 -4.53
C LEU A 111 2.59 -1.45 -3.21
N VAL A 112 3.21 -0.75 -2.25
CA VAL A 112 3.53 -1.33 -0.93
C VAL A 112 2.26 -1.74 -0.19
N VAL A 113 1.27 -0.85 -0.11
CA VAL A 113 0.01 -1.12 0.60
C VAL A 113 -0.76 -2.25 -0.09
N LEU A 114 -0.84 -2.24 -1.43
CA LEU A 114 -1.46 -3.31 -2.19
C LEU A 114 -0.77 -4.65 -1.90
N ALA A 115 0.56 -4.70 -1.92
CA ALA A 115 1.31 -5.92 -1.65
C ALA A 115 1.07 -6.45 -0.22
N LEU A 116 1.00 -5.57 0.78
CA LEU A 116 0.65 -5.96 2.16
C LEU A 116 -0.77 -6.54 2.26
N LEU A 117 -1.75 -5.91 1.61
CA LEU A 117 -3.13 -6.41 1.59
C LEU A 117 -3.25 -7.76 0.89
N LEU A 118 -2.57 -7.92 -0.26
CA LEU A 118 -2.55 -9.17 -1.01
C LEU A 118 -1.87 -10.29 -0.21
N MET A 119 -0.76 -9.98 0.48
CA MET A 119 -0.08 -10.94 1.34
C MET A 119 -0.93 -11.38 2.53
N ALA A 120 -1.75 -10.49 3.08
CA ALA A 120 -2.64 -10.79 4.20
C ALA A 120 -3.91 -11.55 3.77
N GLY A 121 -4.39 -11.34 2.54
CA GLY A 121 -5.64 -11.95 2.06
C GLY A 121 -5.49 -13.20 1.19
N LEU A 122 -4.36 -13.35 0.47
CA LEU A 122 -4.14 -14.46 -0.47
C LEU A 122 -3.43 -15.66 0.18
N ASN A 123 -3.40 -16.78 -0.54
CA ASN A 123 -2.76 -18.04 -0.12
C ASN A 123 -3.42 -18.68 1.13
N ASN A 124 -4.76 -18.73 1.11
CA ASN A 124 -5.58 -19.36 2.15
C ASN A 124 -5.31 -18.82 3.56
N THR A 125 -5.01 -17.54 3.70
CA THR A 125 -4.88 -16.90 5.01
C THR A 125 -6.24 -16.50 5.56
N ALA A 126 -6.36 -16.59 6.89
CA ALA A 126 -7.42 -15.90 7.60
C ALA A 126 -7.05 -14.41 7.71
N TYR A 127 -7.65 -13.57 6.88
CA TYR A 127 -7.41 -12.12 6.94
C TYR A 127 -8.05 -11.49 8.19
N TYR A 128 -9.07 -12.14 8.77
CA TYR A 128 -9.71 -11.71 10.01
C TYR A 128 -9.80 -12.89 11.00
N PRO A 129 -8.74 -13.13 11.79
CA PRO A 129 -8.70 -14.22 12.76
C PRO A 129 -9.57 -13.91 13.98
N SER A 130 -10.35 -14.89 14.43
CA SER A 130 -11.13 -14.77 15.66
C SER A 130 -10.27 -15.07 16.89
N LEU A 131 -10.37 -14.22 17.92
CA LEU A 131 -9.63 -14.36 19.18
C LEU A 131 -10.26 -15.42 20.11
N THR A 132 -11.54 -15.73 19.95
CA THR A 132 -12.29 -16.64 20.83
C THR A 132 -12.36 -18.07 20.30
N SER A 133 -12.41 -18.22 18.97
CA SER A 133 -12.44 -19.53 18.32
C SER A 133 -11.73 -19.46 16.97
N PRO A 134 -10.56 -20.11 16.81
CA PRO A 134 -9.81 -20.09 15.54
C PRO A 134 -10.64 -20.57 14.35
N GLN A 135 -11.61 -21.45 14.57
CA GLN A 135 -12.49 -21.98 13.53
C GLN A 135 -13.55 -20.99 13.02
N SER A 136 -13.86 -19.94 13.78
CA SER A 136 -14.78 -18.87 13.35
C SER A 136 -14.05 -17.75 12.60
N SER A 137 -12.81 -17.99 12.15
CA SER A 137 -12.02 -17.01 11.42
C SER A 137 -12.55 -16.83 10.00
N LEU A 138 -12.32 -15.65 9.41
CA LEU A 138 -12.76 -15.34 8.06
C LEU A 138 -11.58 -15.41 7.09
N CYS A 139 -11.80 -16.15 6.00
CA CYS A 139 -10.92 -16.25 4.83
C CYS A 139 -11.75 -15.98 3.58
N LEU A 140 -11.08 -15.73 2.44
CA LEU A 140 -11.75 -15.42 1.17
C LEU A 140 -12.82 -16.47 0.80
N ALA A 141 -12.59 -17.75 1.09
CA ALA A 141 -13.50 -18.83 0.74
C ALA A 141 -14.82 -18.79 1.54
N ASN A 142 -14.77 -18.35 2.81
CA ASN A 142 -15.92 -18.35 3.71
C ASN A 142 -16.69 -17.02 3.71
N SER A 143 -16.04 -15.92 3.32
CA SER A 143 -16.62 -14.56 3.41
C SER A 143 -16.98 -13.91 2.08
N CYS A 144 -17.15 -14.70 1.02
CA CYS A 144 -17.56 -14.22 -0.30
C CYS A 144 -19.08 -14.35 -0.52
N SER A 145 -19.67 -13.39 -1.24
CA SER A 145 -21.07 -13.47 -1.68
C SER A 145 -21.29 -14.58 -2.72
N SER A 146 -22.55 -14.83 -3.09
CA SER A 146 -22.87 -15.76 -4.17
C SER A 146 -22.17 -15.37 -5.47
N GLN A 147 -21.87 -16.37 -6.30
CA GLN A 147 -21.21 -16.16 -7.60
C GLN A 147 -21.99 -15.17 -8.49
N PHE A 148 -23.33 -15.20 -8.41
CA PHE A 148 -24.18 -14.25 -9.11
C PHE A 148 -23.89 -12.81 -8.69
N THR A 149 -23.92 -12.50 -7.40
CA THR A 149 -23.66 -11.16 -6.88
C THR A 149 -22.23 -10.70 -7.18
N LEU A 150 -21.23 -11.59 -7.03
CA LEU A 150 -19.84 -11.29 -7.39
C LEU A 150 -19.68 -10.98 -8.89
N GLY A 151 -20.39 -11.71 -9.75
CA GLY A 151 -20.40 -11.46 -11.19
C GLY A 151 -21.00 -10.10 -11.54
N VAL A 152 -22.10 -9.71 -10.91
CA VAL A 152 -22.70 -8.38 -11.15
C VAL A 152 -21.77 -7.27 -10.66
N MET A 153 -21.17 -7.41 -9.47
CA MET A 153 -20.27 -6.40 -8.91
C MET A 153 -18.95 -6.28 -9.67
N SER A 154 -18.45 -7.37 -10.27
CA SER A 154 -17.27 -7.29 -11.14
C SER A 154 -17.55 -6.49 -12.42
N VAL A 155 -18.74 -6.64 -13.00
CA VAL A 155 -19.18 -5.82 -14.15
C VAL A 155 -19.32 -4.36 -13.75
N VAL A 156 -19.91 -4.04 -12.60
CA VAL A 156 -19.98 -2.66 -12.09
C VAL A 156 -18.58 -2.08 -11.87
N SER A 157 -17.63 -2.89 -11.40
CA SER A 157 -16.23 -2.46 -11.19
C SER A 157 -15.52 -2.06 -12.50
N LEU A 158 -16.05 -2.44 -13.67
CA LEU A 158 -15.55 -1.99 -14.96
C LEU A 158 -15.75 -0.47 -15.19
N LEU A 159 -16.57 0.20 -14.34
CA LEU A 159 -16.73 1.66 -14.31
C LEU A 159 -15.62 2.41 -13.55
N ILE A 160 -14.75 1.71 -12.80
CA ILE A 160 -13.62 2.32 -12.07
C ILE A 160 -12.74 3.23 -12.97
N PRO A 161 -12.33 2.85 -14.20
CA PRO A 161 -11.55 3.73 -15.07
C PRO A 161 -12.25 5.05 -15.41
N PHE A 162 -13.58 5.07 -15.52
CA PHE A 162 -14.34 6.30 -15.77
C PHE A 162 -14.26 7.27 -14.58
N VAL A 163 -14.38 6.73 -13.36
CA VAL A 163 -14.22 7.50 -12.12
C VAL A 163 -12.81 8.07 -12.01
N LEU A 164 -11.79 7.26 -12.32
CA LEU A 164 -10.39 7.71 -12.33
C LEU A 164 -10.15 8.80 -13.38
N ALA A 165 -10.74 8.68 -14.57
CA ALA A 165 -10.64 9.69 -15.62
C ALA A 165 -11.27 11.03 -15.18
N TYR A 166 -12.43 10.98 -14.51
CA TYR A 166 -13.06 12.17 -13.95
C TYR A 166 -12.19 12.83 -12.86
N ILE A 167 -11.63 12.04 -11.93
CA ILE A 167 -10.74 12.56 -10.89
C ILE A 167 -9.51 13.22 -11.53
N ALA A 168 -8.90 12.58 -12.53
CA ALA A 168 -7.76 13.13 -13.25
C ALA A 168 -8.12 14.45 -13.98
N TYR A 169 -9.28 14.50 -14.64
CA TYR A 169 -9.78 15.70 -15.29
C TYR A 169 -10.04 16.85 -14.30
N ALA A 170 -10.66 16.55 -13.16
CA ALA A 170 -10.93 17.53 -12.11
C ALA A 170 -9.62 18.14 -11.57
N TRP A 171 -8.62 17.30 -11.29
CA TRP A 171 -7.29 17.74 -10.87
C TRP A 171 -6.58 18.58 -11.94
N TRP A 172 -6.67 18.18 -13.20
CA TRP A 172 -6.10 18.94 -14.32
C TRP A 172 -6.77 20.32 -14.48
N SER A 173 -8.11 20.38 -14.36
CA SER A 173 -8.88 21.63 -14.44
C SER A 173 -8.54 22.60 -13.31
N LEU A 174 -8.33 22.10 -12.09
CA LEU A 174 -7.88 22.89 -10.96
C LEU A 174 -6.48 23.47 -11.20
N GLU A 175 -5.56 22.66 -11.73
CA GLU A 175 -4.19 23.12 -11.98
C GLU A 175 -4.11 24.14 -13.12
N ARG A 176 -4.96 24.01 -14.15
CA ARG A 176 -4.98 24.94 -15.30
C ARG A 176 -5.41 26.35 -14.91
N LYS A 177 -6.18 26.51 -13.83
CA LYS A 177 -6.61 27.82 -13.30
C LYS A 177 -5.53 28.53 -12.49
N ARG A 178 -4.44 27.84 -12.16
CA ARG A 178 -3.31 28.42 -11.45
C ARG A 178 -2.46 29.23 -12.42
N LYS A 179 -2.58 30.56 -12.36
CA LYS A 179 -1.65 31.47 -13.06
C LYS A 179 -0.22 31.28 -12.49
N PRO A 180 0.83 31.41 -13.33
CA PRO A 180 2.22 31.29 -12.90
C PRO A 180 2.57 32.31 -11.81
#